data_AF-A0A1F7USF1-F1
#
_entry.id   AF-A0A1F7USF1-F1
#
_cell.length_a   1.000
_cell.length_b   1.000
_cell.length_c   1.000
_cell.angle_alpha   90.00
_cell.angle_beta   90.00
_cell.angle_gamma   90.00
#
_symmetry.space_group_name_H-M   'P 1'
#
loop_
_entity.id
_entity.type
_entity.pdbx_description
1 polymer ?
#
loop_
_entity_poly.entity_id
_entity_poly.type
_entity_poly.pdbx_seq_one_letter_code
_entity_poly.pdbx_strand_id
1 'polypeptide(L)' 'MTKSGRNLLKNQSFQVLGKELSVKHYPVLYRWSKNNPETLNERLKELAEKLYEGNIGSAAQALESDLEHSQ' A
#
# COMPACT_ATOMS: atom_id res chain seq x y z
N MET A 1 4.42 19.09 27.22
CA MET A 1 5.15 18.98 25.95
C MET A 1 4.56 17.82 25.15
N THR A 2 3.65 18.07 24.20
CA THR A 2 2.96 16.99 23.46
C THR A 2 2.91 17.29 21.97
N LYS A 3 4.04 17.07 21.27
CA LYS A 3 4.07 17.10 19.80
C LYS A 3 5.06 16.06 19.24
N SER A 4 4.82 14.77 19.47
CA SER A 4 5.62 13.72 18.82
C SER A 4 4.82 12.46 18.49
N GLY A 5 3.61 12.60 17.95
CA GLY A 5 2.84 11.45 17.43
C GLY A 5 2.87 11.30 15.90
N ARG A 6 3.06 12.41 15.17
CA ARG A 6 2.82 12.46 13.71
C ARG A 6 4.02 12.08 12.82
N ASN A 7 5.21 11.90 13.38
CA ASN A 7 6.43 11.62 12.59
C ASN A 7 6.86 10.14 12.56
N LEU A 8 6.27 9.27 13.40
CA LEU A 8 6.70 7.87 13.48
C LEU A 8 6.21 7.01 12.30
N LEU A 9 5.10 7.39 11.66
CA LEU A 9 4.55 6.62 10.53
C LEU A 9 5.32 6.83 9.22
N LYS A 10 6.10 7.91 9.08
CA LYS A 10 6.80 8.25 7.82
C LYS A 10 7.97 7.31 7.50
N ASN A 11 8.51 6.61 8.49
CA ASN A 11 9.60 5.66 8.32
C ASN A 11 9.13 4.20 8.46
N GLN A 12 7.83 3.95 8.53
CA GLN A 12 7.32 2.59 8.56
C GLN A 12 7.28 2.02 7.15
N SER A 13 7.60 0.74 7.06
CA SER A 13 7.36 -0.11 5.90
C SER A 13 6.39 -1.23 6.28
N PHE A 14 5.76 -1.81 5.28
CA PHE A 14 4.90 -2.98 5.42
C PHE A 14 5.16 -3.94 4.25
N GLN A 15 4.94 -5.23 4.50
CA GLN A 15 5.15 -6.26 3.49
C GLN A 15 3.83 -6.66 2.84
N VAL A 16 3.85 -6.77 1.52
CA VAL A 16 2.74 -7.20 0.68
C VAL A 16 3.28 -8.08 -0.42
N LEU A 17 2.79 -9.32 -0.54
CA LEU A 17 3.21 -10.28 -1.57
C LEU A 17 4.75 -10.42 -1.69
N GLY A 18 5.47 -10.39 -0.56
CA GLY A 18 6.94 -10.48 -0.53
C GLY A 18 7.68 -9.19 -0.92
N LYS A 19 6.98 -8.10 -1.21
CA LYS A 19 7.55 -6.76 -1.44
C LYS A 19 7.42 -5.88 -0.19
N GLU A 20 8.48 -5.16 0.12
CA GLU A 20 8.45 -4.09 1.12
C GLU A 20 7.97 -2.78 0.48
N LEU A 21 6.91 -2.20 1.05
CA LEU A 21 6.33 -0.92 0.64
C LEU A 21 6.45 0.08 1.79
N SER A 22 6.80 1.33 1.46
CA SER A 22 6.91 2.40 2.47
C SER A 22 5.56 3.06 2.72
N VAL A 23 5.17 3.18 3.99
CA VAL A 23 3.92 3.86 4.41
C VAL A 23 3.89 5.33 3.97
N LYS A 24 5.05 5.96 3.79
CA LYS A 24 5.14 7.33 3.26
C LYS A 24 4.61 7.44 1.82
N HIS A 25 4.83 6.40 1.03
CA HIS A 25 4.45 6.35 -0.38
C HIS A 25 3.10 5.67 -0.61
N TYR A 26 2.70 4.80 0.31
CA TYR A 26 1.48 4.01 0.21
C TYR A 26 0.63 4.09 1.50
N PRO A 27 0.23 5.29 1.95
CA PRO A 27 -0.50 5.47 3.21
C PRO A 27 -1.89 4.84 3.20
N VAL A 28 -2.61 4.83 2.07
CA VAL A 28 -3.95 4.25 1.96
C VAL A 28 -3.85 2.73 1.91
N LEU A 29 -2.94 2.17 1.12
CA LEU A 29 -2.69 0.73 1.10
C LEU A 29 -2.24 0.22 2.47
N TYR A 30 -1.45 0.99 3.22
CA TYR A 30 -1.09 0.62 4.59
C TYR A 30 -2.32 0.54 5.51
N ARG A 31 -3.25 1.50 5.42
CA ARG A 31 -4.50 1.44 6.21
C ARG A 31 -5.35 0.25 5.79
N TRP A 32 -5.44 -0.01 4.48
CA TRP A 32 -6.19 -1.15 3.97
C TRP A 32 -5.56 -2.47 4.42
N SER A 33 -4.23 -2.59 4.39
CA SER A 33 -3.52 -3.79 4.82
C SER A 33 -3.74 -4.12 6.30
N LYS A 34 -4.03 -3.12 7.14
CA LYS A 34 -4.36 -3.34 8.56
C LYS A 34 -5.77 -3.87 8.78
N ASN A 35 -6.70 -3.54 7.89
CA ASN A 35 -8.11 -3.91 8.04
C ASN A 35 -8.46 -5.17 7.23
N ASN A 36 -7.92 -5.32 6.01
CA ASN A 36 -8.23 -6.42 5.08
C ASN A 36 -6.99 -6.82 4.27
N PRO A 37 -5.96 -7.42 4.91
CA PRO A 37 -4.71 -7.78 4.23
C PRO A 37 -4.87 -8.81 3.10
N GLU A 38 -5.80 -9.75 3.23
CA GLU A 38 -6.03 -10.80 2.22
C GLU A 38 -6.60 -10.20 0.92
N THR A 39 -7.64 -9.37 1.04
CA THR A 39 -8.24 -8.68 -0.11
C THR A 39 -7.24 -7.75 -0.82
N LEU A 40 -6.39 -7.07 -0.04
CA LEU A 40 -5.32 -6.25 -0.60
C LEU A 40 -4.34 -7.09 -1.43
N ASN A 41 -3.91 -8.24 -0.90
CA ASN A 41 -3.00 -9.16 -1.59
C ASN A 41 -3.61 -9.69 -2.88
N GLU A 42 -4.87 -10.13 -2.84
CA GLU A 42 -5.57 -10.63 -4.04
C GLU A 42 -5.71 -9.53 -5.10
N ARG A 43 -6.08 -8.32 -4.68
CA ARG A 43 -6.28 -7.20 -5.61
C ARG A 43 -4.97 -6.76 -6.25
N LEU A 44 -3.88 -6.67 -5.47
CA LEU A 44 -2.57 -6.32 -6.02
C LEU A 44 -2.01 -7.40 -6.92
N LYS A 45 -2.22 -8.67 -6.57
CA LYS A 45 -1.83 -9.79 -7.43
C LYS A 45 -2.58 -9.73 -8.76
N GLU A 46 -3.90 -9.58 -8.72
CA GLU A 46 -4.73 -9.48 -9.92
C GLU A 46 -4.32 -8.30 -10.81
N LEU A 47 -4.12 -7.12 -10.21
CA LEU A 47 -3.74 -5.91 -10.93
C LEU A 47 -2.36 -6.06 -11.55
N ALA A 48 -1.40 -6.63 -10.81
CA ALA A 48 -0.05 -6.87 -11.30
C ALA A 48 -0.04 -7.86 -12.47
N GLU A 49 -0.74 -8.99 -12.36
CA GLU A 49 -0.81 -10.01 -13.41
C GLU A 49 -1.50 -9.49 -14.67
N LYS A 50 -2.56 -8.68 -14.54
CA LYS A 50 -3.34 -8.18 -15.68
C LYS A 50 -2.70 -6.99 -16.40
N LEU A 51 -2.10 -6.05 -15.65
CA LEU A 51 -1.76 -4.72 -16.18
C LEU A 51 -0.27 -4.37 -16.08
N TYR A 52 0.50 -5.08 -15.26
CA TYR A 52 1.88 -4.70 -14.93
C TYR A 52 2.88 -5.86 -15.01
N GLU A 53 2.56 -6.92 -15.76
CA GLU A 53 3.47 -8.07 -16.01
C GLU A 53 3.98 -8.72 -14.71
N GLY A 54 3.13 -8.78 -13.68
CA GLY A 54 3.47 -9.32 -12.36
C GLY A 54 4.24 -8.35 -11.46
N ASN A 55 4.44 -7.09 -11.87
CA ASN A 55 5.12 -6.09 -11.06
C ASN A 55 4.21 -5.53 -9.95
N ILE A 56 4.36 -6.08 -8.75
CA ILE A 56 3.63 -5.65 -7.54
C ILE A 56 3.86 -4.17 -7.20
N GLY A 57 5.04 -3.62 -7.47
CA GLY A 57 5.34 -2.21 -7.16
C GLY A 57 4.55 -1.25 -8.03
N SER A 58 4.50 -1.52 -9.34
CA SER A 58 3.67 -0.76 -10.29
C SER A 58 2.18 -0.91 -9.96
N ALA A 59 1.74 -2.12 -9.61
CA ALA A 59 0.37 -2.36 -9.18
C ALA A 59 0.01 -1.61 -7.90
N ALA A 60 0.92 -1.56 -6.91
CA ALA A 60 0.74 -0.82 -5.68
C ALA A 60 0.63 0.69 -5.93
N GLN A 61 1.45 1.23 -6.83
CA GLN A 61 1.37 2.64 -7.20
C GLN A 61 0.03 2.99 -7.87
N ALA A 62 -0.42 2.15 -8.81
CA ALA A 62 -1.69 2.35 -9.47
C ALA A 62 -2.88 2.23 -8.51
N LEU A 63 -2.87 1.22 -7.65
CA LEU A 63 -3.95 0.99 -6.68
C LEU A 63 -3.99 2.08 -5.60
N GLU A 64 -2.85 2.54 -5.09
CA GLU A 64 -2.82 3.68 -4.16
C GLU A 64 -3.45 4.92 -4.80
N SER A 65 -3.08 5.25 -6.04
CA SER A 65 -3.65 6.39 -6.76
C SER A 65 -5.16 6.24 -6.97
N ASP A 66 -5.63 5.06 -7.37
CA ASP A 66 -7.07 4.78 -7.56
C ASP A 66 -7.88 4.96 -6.26
N LEU A 67 -7.34 4.50 -5.13
CA LEU A 67 -7.95 4.64 -3.82
C LEU A 67 -7.91 6.08 -3.30
N GLU A 68 -6.84 6.84 -3.58
CA GLU A 68 -6.74 8.26 -3.24
C GLU A 68 -7.76 9.11 -4.00
N HIS A 69 -8.10 8.74 -5.24
CA HIS A 69 -9.10 9.44 -6.06
C HIS A 69 -10.56 9.01 -5.81
N SER A 70 -10.78 7.87 -5.15
CA SER A 70 -12.12 7.35 -4.81
C SER A 70 -12.65 7.80 -3.43
N GLN A 71 -11.88 8.58 -2.67
CA GLN A 71 -12.23 9.14 -1.35
C GLN A 71 -12.65 10.61 -1.47
#